data_AF-R6DTJ4-F1
#
_entry.id   AF-R6DTJ4-F1
#
_cell.length_a   1.000
_cell.length_b   1.000
_cell.length_c   1.000
_cell.angle_alpha   90.00
_cell.angle_beta   90.00
_cell.angle_gamma   90.00
#
_symmetry.space_group_name_H-M   'P 1'
#
loop_
_entity.id
_entity.type
_entity.pdbx_description
1 polymer ?
#
loop_
_entity_poly.entity_id
_entity_poly.type
_entity_poly.pdbx_seq_one_letter_code
_entity_poly.pdbx_strand_id
1 'polypeptide(L)'
;MKLKFNEFEIDILPFVQLCGMNCKKKEFIINSIEKHFSSGKYKDYEKEYQECFLVDGQILGRNYFKTYSIQNREDIIRYIQISKSSIMMQYFSNCLTEYNCAQDMSVIGEHLENIFQNINESFLENGSKVKLSFEENNIFNLIQNAKVESYDGQDIHLLNNLELLTEFLQLIEKNLLYQPGKILLIFKNIDHLLEWQEYQLFVDKVEKISNGFDISIICTLSIEGYVDIRKQFFEGIHIINDVVYQMPELERVKEFVQDHYPSGRIVSEKDVQNFCKKIMHKIGCDRYKLITRENVYLKLLNDSLVLRQKESENLDKMELDFIMD
;
A
#
# COMPACT_ATOMS: atom_id res chain seq x y z
N MET A 1 -13.20 -4.35 9.84
CA MET A 1 -12.43 -4.16 11.10
C MET A 1 -12.52 -2.70 11.50
N LYS A 2 -12.47 -2.32 12.79
CA LYS A 2 -12.50 -0.90 13.20
C LYS A 2 -11.24 -0.50 13.95
N LEU A 3 -10.61 0.58 13.52
CA LEU A 3 -9.50 1.19 14.24
C LEU A 3 -10.07 2.32 15.08
N LYS A 4 -9.97 2.18 16.40
CA LYS A 4 -10.45 3.20 17.32
C LYS A 4 -9.28 4.04 17.82
N PHE A 5 -9.29 5.29 17.41
CA PHE A 5 -8.48 6.33 18.00
C PHE A 5 -9.29 7.04 19.09
N ASN A 6 -8.62 7.76 19.99
CA ASN A 6 -9.29 8.50 21.07
C ASN A 6 -10.41 9.44 20.57
N GLU A 7 -10.26 10.00 19.36
CA GLU A 7 -11.15 11.03 18.81
C GLU A 7 -12.00 10.57 17.61
N PHE A 8 -11.66 9.46 16.96
CA PHE A 8 -12.31 9.01 15.72
C PHE A 8 -12.12 7.51 15.47
N GLU A 9 -12.91 6.96 14.55
CA GLU A 9 -12.81 5.57 14.11
C GLU A 9 -12.50 5.49 12.61
N ILE A 10 -11.74 4.48 12.19
CA ILE A 10 -11.47 4.17 10.79
C ILE A 10 -11.86 2.73 10.54
N ASP A 11 -12.83 2.52 9.65
CA ASP A 11 -13.17 1.19 9.17
C ASP A 11 -12.11 0.69 8.18
N ILE A 12 -11.54 -0.47 8.46
CA ILE A 12 -10.67 -1.18 7.52
C ILE A 12 -11.51 -2.15 6.71
N LEU A 13 -11.69 -1.74 5.46
CA LEU A 13 -12.29 -2.48 4.35
C LEU A 13 -11.17 -3.14 3.50
N PRO A 14 -11.50 -4.02 2.55
CA PRO A 14 -10.50 -4.66 1.69
C PRO A 14 -9.61 -3.66 0.95
N PHE A 15 -10.16 -2.51 0.56
CA PHE A 15 -9.42 -1.39 0.00
C PHE A 15 -9.82 -0.08 0.68
N VAL A 16 -8.83 0.62 1.23
CA VAL A 16 -8.98 1.87 1.99
C VAL A 16 -8.09 2.94 1.38
N GLN A 17 -8.65 4.13 1.19
CA GLN A 17 -7.95 5.31 0.67
C GLN A 17 -7.99 6.43 1.70
N LEU A 18 -6.83 6.77 2.26
CA LEU A 18 -6.68 7.90 3.19
C LEU A 18 -6.25 9.14 2.41
N CYS A 19 -7.18 10.08 2.25
CA CYS A 19 -6.95 11.37 1.59
C CYS A 19 -7.16 12.54 2.56
N GLY A 20 -7.11 13.78 2.07
CA GLY A 20 -7.22 14.98 2.90
C GLY A 20 -5.92 15.76 3.01
N MET A 21 -6.01 16.98 3.53
CA MET A 21 -4.93 17.97 3.64
C MET A 21 -4.13 17.84 4.95
N ASN A 22 -4.65 17.17 5.98
CA ASN A 22 -3.95 17.03 7.26
C ASN A 22 -2.89 15.92 7.22
N CYS A 23 -1.75 16.21 6.59
CA CYS A 23 -0.66 15.25 6.42
C CYS A 23 -0.14 14.68 7.75
N LYS A 24 -0.05 15.50 8.81
CA LYS A 24 0.42 15.05 10.13
C LYS A 24 -0.50 14.01 10.74
N LYS A 25 -1.83 14.22 10.67
CA LYS A 25 -2.81 13.26 11.19
C LYS A 25 -2.83 11.98 10.34
N LYS A 26 -2.71 12.06 9.01
CA LYS A 26 -2.56 10.88 8.13
C LYS A 26 -1.33 10.05 8.49
N GLU A 27 -0.19 10.71 8.67
CA GLU A 27 1.06 10.05 9.05
C GLU A 27 0.95 9.39 10.43
N PHE A 28 0.36 10.08 11.42
CA PHE A 28 0.08 9.50 12.74
C PHE A 28 -0.77 8.22 12.66
N ILE A 29 -1.85 8.24 11.87
CA ILE A 29 -2.73 7.08 11.67
C ILE A 29 -1.93 5.90 11.12
N ILE A 30 -1.20 6.12 10.02
CA ILE A 30 -0.42 5.05 9.37
C ILE A 30 0.68 4.51 10.27
N ASN A 31 1.44 5.39 10.93
CA ASN A 31 2.52 4.98 11.83
C ASN A 31 1.97 4.19 13.02
N SER A 32 0.78 4.52 13.52
CA SER A 32 0.09 3.76 14.56
C SER A 32 -0.27 2.35 14.10
N ILE A 33 -0.84 2.23 12.90
CA ILE A 33 -1.20 0.94 12.29
C ILE A 33 0.05 0.08 12.09
N GLU A 34 1.09 0.63 11.47
CA GLU A 34 2.35 -0.06 11.23
C GLU A 34 3.00 -0.51 12.52
N LYS A 35 3.06 0.36 13.52
CA LYS A 35 3.71 0.03 14.78
C LYS A 35 2.97 -1.07 15.53
N HIS A 36 1.64 -1.02 15.56
CA HIS A 36 0.83 -2.04 16.22
C HIS A 36 1.05 -3.42 15.64
N PHE A 37 0.97 -3.53 14.31
CA PHE A 37 1.19 -4.80 13.61
C PHE A 37 2.66 -5.12 13.36
N SER A 38 3.58 -4.22 13.72
CA SER A 38 5.01 -4.57 13.80
C SER A 38 5.24 -5.50 14.98
N SER A 39 6.14 -6.47 14.81
CA SER A 39 6.64 -7.30 15.91
C SER A 39 7.59 -6.54 16.86
N GLY A 40 7.91 -5.27 16.56
CA GLY A 40 8.86 -4.46 17.31
C GLY A 40 8.31 -3.96 18.65
N LYS A 41 9.16 -3.80 19.66
CA LYS A 41 8.75 -3.17 20.93
C LYS A 41 8.50 -1.67 20.71
N TYR A 42 7.51 -1.12 21.42
CA TYR A 42 7.31 0.33 21.50
C TYR A 42 8.45 0.96 22.30
N LYS A 43 9.04 2.02 21.75
CA LYS A 43 9.99 2.89 22.43
C LYS A 43 9.21 3.95 23.22
N ASP A 44 9.88 4.64 24.15
CA ASP A 44 9.21 5.60 25.02
C ASP A 44 8.53 6.75 24.28
N TYR A 45 9.11 7.22 23.18
CA TYR A 45 8.53 8.26 22.33
C TYR A 45 7.40 7.75 21.42
N GLU A 46 7.17 6.43 21.35
CA GLU A 46 6.13 5.80 20.52
C GLU A 46 4.87 5.46 21.34
N LYS A 47 4.82 5.83 22.62
CA LYS A 47 3.66 5.57 23.50
C LYS A 47 2.38 6.22 22.97
N GLU A 48 2.50 7.33 22.26
CA GLU A 48 1.38 8.01 21.59
C GLU A 48 0.72 7.17 20.49
N TYR A 49 1.40 6.17 19.94
CA TYR A 49 0.88 5.26 18.90
C TYR A 49 0.18 4.02 19.48
N GLN A 50 0.03 3.91 20.81
CA GLN A 50 -0.66 2.80 21.46
C GLN A 50 -2.17 2.99 21.39
N GLU A 51 -2.71 2.86 20.18
CA GLU A 51 -4.13 2.98 19.91
C GLU A 51 -4.83 1.61 20.00
N CYS A 52 -6.14 1.60 20.23
CA CYS A 52 -6.91 0.37 20.39
C CYS A 52 -7.47 -0.12 19.06
N PHE A 53 -6.93 -1.23 18.57
CA PHE A 53 -7.41 -1.90 17.35
C PHE A 53 -8.56 -2.84 17.74
N LEU A 54 -9.78 -2.60 17.23
CA LEU A 54 -10.96 -3.37 17.62
C LEU A 54 -11.55 -4.18 16.44
N VAL A 55 -11.81 -5.46 16.67
CA VAL A 55 -12.68 -6.28 15.81
C VAL A 55 -13.78 -6.84 16.70
N ASP A 56 -15.03 -6.54 16.36
CA ASP A 56 -16.21 -6.97 17.12
C ASP A 56 -16.14 -6.66 18.62
N GLY A 57 -15.54 -5.51 18.96
CA GLY A 57 -15.36 -5.05 20.35
C GLY A 57 -14.17 -5.68 21.09
N GLN A 58 -13.37 -6.54 20.45
CA GLN A 58 -12.18 -7.15 21.03
C GLN A 58 -10.89 -6.48 20.54
N ILE A 59 -9.91 -6.34 21.45
CA ILE A 59 -8.59 -5.81 21.13
C ILE A 59 -7.84 -6.81 20.25
N LEU A 60 -7.44 -6.36 19.06
CA LEU A 60 -6.66 -7.17 18.13
C LEU A 60 -5.23 -7.37 18.61
N GLY A 61 -4.81 -8.64 18.59
CA GLY A 61 -3.42 -9.00 18.79
C GLY A 61 -2.52 -8.44 17.68
N ARG A 62 -1.29 -8.11 18.06
CA ARG A 62 -0.27 -7.53 17.16
C ARG A 62 0.13 -8.44 16.00
N ASN A 63 -0.08 -9.75 16.13
CA ASN A 63 0.25 -10.76 15.11
C ASN A 63 -0.95 -11.08 14.20
N TYR A 64 -2.02 -10.28 14.23
CA TYR A 64 -3.22 -10.56 13.44
C TYR A 64 -2.97 -10.44 11.93
N PHE A 65 -2.18 -9.45 11.51
CA PHE A 65 -1.74 -9.28 10.13
C PHE A 65 -0.25 -9.54 9.98
N LYS A 66 0.12 -10.09 8.82
CA LYS A 66 1.45 -9.89 8.26
C LYS A 66 1.45 -8.59 7.45
N THR A 67 2.21 -7.59 7.89
CA THR A 67 2.16 -6.25 7.31
C THR A 67 3.35 -5.96 6.40
N TYR A 68 3.09 -5.34 5.25
CA TYR A 68 4.11 -4.80 4.36
C TYR A 68 3.81 -3.32 4.08
N SER A 69 4.79 -2.48 4.36
CA SER A 69 4.72 -1.04 4.10
C SER A 69 5.64 -0.65 2.95
N ILE A 70 5.10 0.12 2.01
CA ILE A 70 5.79 0.68 0.85
C ILE A 70 5.60 2.20 0.88
N GLN A 71 6.70 2.94 0.99
CA GLN A 71 6.70 4.40 0.91
C GLN A 71 7.39 4.89 -0.36
N ASN A 72 8.38 4.15 -0.83
CA ASN A 72 9.15 4.51 -2.01
C ASN A 72 9.48 3.27 -2.84
N ARG A 73 10.06 3.52 -4.01
CA ARG A 73 10.50 2.48 -4.95
C ARG A 73 11.44 1.45 -4.32
N GLU A 74 12.38 1.88 -3.49
CA GLU A 74 13.37 1.01 -2.85
C GLU A 74 12.73 0.02 -1.87
N ASP A 75 11.62 0.39 -1.23
CA ASP A 75 10.85 -0.54 -0.40
C ASP A 75 10.31 -1.71 -1.23
N ILE A 76 9.80 -1.44 -2.44
CA ILE A 76 9.27 -2.46 -3.35
C ILE A 76 10.39 -3.40 -3.78
N ILE A 77 11.51 -2.83 -4.21
CA ILE A 77 12.71 -3.58 -4.63
C ILE A 77 13.19 -4.48 -3.50
N ARG A 78 13.28 -3.97 -2.27
CA ARG A 78 13.68 -4.75 -1.09
C ARG A 78 12.79 -5.96 -0.83
N TYR A 79 11.47 -5.86 -1.07
CA TYR A 79 10.56 -7.00 -0.89
C TYR A 79 10.71 -8.06 -1.98
N ILE A 80 11.04 -7.64 -3.21
CA ILE A 80 11.27 -8.52 -4.36
C ILE A 80 12.66 -9.17 -4.31
N GLN A 81 13.68 -8.48 -3.82
CA GLN A 81 15.03 -9.01 -3.72
C GLN A 81 15.11 -10.22 -2.77
N ILE A 82 16.06 -11.11 -3.04
CA ILE A 82 16.33 -12.25 -2.18
C ILE A 82 17.09 -11.77 -0.93
N SER A 83 16.52 -12.06 0.23
CA SER A 83 17.21 -12.01 1.52
C SER A 83 16.65 -13.11 2.42
N LYS A 84 17.35 -13.44 3.51
CA LYS A 84 16.97 -14.54 4.41
C LYS A 84 15.51 -14.52 4.87
N SER A 85 14.94 -13.32 5.03
CA SER A 85 13.56 -13.12 5.49
C SER A 85 12.64 -12.51 4.43
N SER A 86 13.07 -12.39 3.17
CA SER A 86 12.24 -11.79 2.13
C SER A 86 11.10 -12.72 1.70
N ILE A 87 10.08 -12.11 1.12
CA ILE A 87 8.92 -12.78 0.54
C ILE A 87 9.36 -13.67 -0.63
N MET A 88 10.37 -13.22 -1.38
CA MET A 88 10.98 -13.96 -2.47
C MET A 88 11.63 -15.25 -1.98
N MET A 89 12.41 -15.19 -0.89
CA MET A 89 13.03 -16.38 -0.31
C MET A 89 11.99 -17.36 0.26
N GLN A 90 10.90 -16.86 0.85
CA GLN A 90 9.79 -17.70 1.31
C GLN A 90 9.14 -18.44 0.14
N TYR A 91 8.86 -17.74 -0.96
CA TYR A 91 8.32 -18.35 -2.18
C TYR A 91 9.23 -19.44 -2.73
N PHE A 92 10.52 -19.11 -2.96
CA PHE A 92 11.48 -20.09 -3.47
C PHE A 92 11.66 -21.27 -2.54
N SER A 93 11.61 -21.04 -1.23
CA SER A 93 11.72 -22.15 -0.26
C SER A 93 10.57 -23.14 -0.42
N ASN A 94 9.35 -22.64 -0.63
CA ASN A 94 8.19 -23.50 -0.91
C ASN A 94 8.34 -24.23 -2.26
N CYS A 95 8.80 -23.55 -3.32
CA CYS A 95 9.06 -24.21 -4.61
C CYS A 95 10.13 -25.31 -4.51
N LEU A 96 11.21 -25.06 -3.77
CA LEU A 96 12.27 -26.04 -3.55
C LEU A 96 11.82 -27.24 -2.72
N THR A 97 10.81 -27.09 -1.85
CA THR A 97 10.26 -28.26 -1.14
C THR A 97 9.48 -29.20 -2.06
N GLU A 98 8.92 -28.68 -3.16
CA GLU A 98 8.21 -29.49 -4.16
C GLU A 98 9.18 -30.08 -5.21
N TYR A 99 10.27 -29.38 -5.50
CA TYR A 99 11.27 -29.81 -6.47
C TYR A 99 12.38 -30.67 -5.83
N ASN A 100 12.59 -31.89 -6.33
CA ASN A 100 13.63 -32.77 -5.80
C ASN A 100 15.04 -32.36 -6.30
N CYS A 101 15.68 -31.43 -5.61
CA CYS A 101 17.06 -30.98 -5.91
C CYS A 101 18.15 -32.01 -5.58
N ALA A 102 17.85 -33.14 -4.92
CA ALA A 102 18.89 -33.98 -4.33
C ALA A 102 19.85 -34.55 -5.40
N GLN A 103 19.30 -34.91 -6.56
CA GLN A 103 20.08 -35.45 -7.67
C GLN A 103 21.01 -34.38 -8.27
N ASP A 104 20.50 -33.18 -8.54
CA ASP A 104 21.31 -32.09 -9.10
C ASP A 104 22.41 -31.63 -8.13
N MET A 105 22.10 -31.59 -6.83
CA MET A 105 23.09 -31.26 -5.80
C MET A 105 24.20 -32.30 -5.71
N SER A 106 23.89 -33.59 -5.89
CA SER A 106 24.91 -34.65 -5.93
C SER A 106 25.86 -34.47 -7.11
N VAL A 107 25.35 -34.10 -8.28
CA VAL A 107 26.15 -33.86 -9.48
C VAL A 107 27.06 -32.62 -9.28
N ILE A 108 26.52 -31.55 -8.69
CA ILE A 108 27.31 -30.37 -8.34
C ILE A 108 28.42 -30.72 -7.33
N GLY A 109 28.10 -31.51 -6.32
CA GLY A 109 29.06 -31.99 -5.32
C GLY A 109 30.22 -32.76 -5.95
N GLU A 110 29.92 -33.71 -6.83
CA GLU A 110 30.94 -34.50 -7.54
C GLU A 110 31.85 -33.61 -8.41
N HIS A 111 31.30 -32.62 -9.11
CA HIS A 111 32.11 -31.67 -9.87
C HIS A 111 33.01 -30.80 -8.99
N LEU A 112 32.52 -30.37 -7.82
CA LEU A 112 33.34 -29.62 -6.85
C LEU A 112 34.47 -30.50 -6.27
N GLU A 113 34.20 -31.76 -5.93
CA GLU A 113 35.22 -32.70 -5.46
C GLU A 113 36.36 -32.85 -6.48
N ASN A 114 36.01 -33.03 -7.74
CA ASN A 114 36.98 -33.13 -8.83
C ASN A 114 37.84 -31.86 -8.97
N ILE A 115 37.25 -30.67 -8.84
CA ILE A 115 37.99 -29.40 -8.87
C ILE A 115 38.98 -29.31 -7.71
N PHE A 116 38.52 -29.61 -6.48
CA PHE A 116 39.39 -29.54 -5.30
C PHE A 116 40.49 -30.59 -5.33
N GLN A 117 40.23 -31.79 -5.87
CA GLN A 117 41.25 -32.81 -6.07
C GLN A 117 42.36 -32.30 -7.01
N ASN A 118 42.00 -31.76 -8.17
CA ASN A 118 42.97 -31.23 -9.13
C ASN A 118 43.83 -30.10 -8.54
N ILE A 119 43.23 -29.20 -7.75
CA ILE A 119 43.97 -28.14 -7.04
C ILE A 119 44.94 -28.75 -6.03
N ASN A 120 44.49 -29.73 -5.26
CA ASN A 120 45.33 -30.38 -4.26
C ASN A 120 46.49 -31.16 -4.88
N GLU A 121 46.29 -31.85 -6.00
CA GLU A 121 47.36 -32.55 -6.71
C GLU A 121 48.48 -31.56 -7.11
N SER A 122 48.11 -30.41 -7.69
CA SER A 122 49.08 -29.34 -8.01
C SER A 122 49.73 -28.71 -6.77
N PHE A 123 48.97 -28.56 -5.67
CA PHE A 123 49.49 -27.95 -4.44
C PHE A 123 50.41 -28.89 -3.64
N LEU A 124 50.13 -30.20 -3.65
CA LEU A 124 50.86 -31.23 -2.90
C LEU A 124 52.22 -31.58 -3.53
N GLU A 125 52.43 -31.33 -4.83
CA GLU A 125 53.75 -31.41 -5.46
C GLU A 125 54.82 -30.53 -4.76
N ASN A 126 54.40 -29.54 -3.96
CA ASN A 126 55.29 -28.67 -3.19
C ASN A 126 55.64 -29.19 -1.78
N GLY A 127 55.36 -30.46 -1.46
CA GLY A 127 55.69 -31.06 -0.15
C GLY A 127 54.83 -30.55 1.02
N SER A 128 53.66 -30.01 0.70
CA SER A 128 52.72 -29.46 1.69
C SER A 128 52.03 -30.57 2.49
N LYS A 129 51.80 -30.34 3.79
CA LYS A 129 51.09 -31.28 4.70
C LYS A 129 49.61 -30.94 4.88
N VAL A 130 49.11 -29.96 4.14
CA VAL A 130 47.71 -29.51 4.21
C VAL A 130 47.04 -29.68 2.85
N LYS A 131 45.75 -30.04 2.88
CA LYS A 131 44.90 -30.13 1.70
C LYS A 131 43.69 -29.21 1.85
N LEU A 132 43.19 -28.72 0.73
CA LEU A 132 41.92 -28.02 0.63
C LEU A 132 40.78 -29.04 0.59
N SER A 133 39.69 -28.75 1.27
CA SER A 133 38.40 -29.45 1.14
C SER A 133 37.30 -28.40 1.08
N PHE A 134 36.12 -28.78 0.59
CA PHE A 134 34.94 -27.95 0.66
C PHE A 134 33.89 -28.59 1.55
N GLU A 135 32.99 -27.77 2.08
CA GLU A 135 31.78 -28.22 2.75
C GLU A 135 30.62 -28.14 1.76
N GLU A 136 29.84 -29.22 1.63
CA GLU A 136 28.65 -29.23 0.79
C GLU A 136 27.69 -28.13 1.22
N ASN A 137 27.34 -27.25 0.27
CA ASN A 137 26.44 -26.14 0.52
C ASN A 137 25.01 -26.55 0.19
N ASN A 138 24.05 -26.19 1.02
CA ASN A 138 22.64 -26.46 0.73
C ASN A 138 22.13 -25.53 -0.38
N ILE A 139 21.21 -25.99 -1.24
CA ILE A 139 20.60 -25.19 -2.32
C ILE A 139 20.01 -23.88 -1.81
N PHE A 140 19.45 -23.87 -0.60
CA PHE A 140 18.93 -22.64 0.02
C PHE A 140 20.03 -21.58 0.25
N ASN A 141 21.26 -21.98 0.56
CA ASN A 141 22.39 -21.07 0.73
C ASN A 141 22.89 -20.54 -0.62
N LEU A 142 22.82 -21.36 -1.68
CA LEU A 142 23.16 -20.92 -3.02
C LEU A 142 22.17 -19.86 -3.53
N ILE A 143 20.87 -20.09 -3.36
CA ILE A 143 19.83 -19.13 -3.75
C ILE A 143 19.89 -17.84 -2.94
N GLN A 144 20.29 -17.88 -1.66
CA GLN A 144 20.46 -16.65 -0.87
C GLN A 144 21.43 -15.64 -1.47
N ASN A 145 22.39 -16.10 -2.28
CA ASN A 145 23.35 -15.23 -2.97
C ASN A 145 22.92 -14.91 -4.42
N ALA A 146 21.76 -15.40 -4.87
CA ALA A 146 21.26 -15.14 -6.21
C ALA A 146 20.76 -13.69 -6.33
N LYS A 147 20.98 -13.11 -7.51
CA LYS A 147 20.45 -11.80 -7.87
C LYS A 147 19.10 -11.98 -8.56
N VAL A 148 18.15 -11.12 -8.23
CA VAL A 148 16.89 -11.04 -8.96
C VAL A 148 17.08 -10.07 -10.11
N GLU A 149 16.72 -10.51 -11.32
CA GLU A 149 16.82 -9.76 -12.57
C GLU A 149 15.48 -9.86 -13.31
N SER A 150 15.23 -8.95 -14.24
CA SER A 150 14.07 -9.03 -15.13
C SER A 150 14.19 -10.23 -16.08
N TYR A 151 13.09 -10.57 -16.76
CA TYR A 151 13.06 -11.70 -17.70
C TYR A 151 14.09 -11.58 -18.84
N ASP A 152 14.38 -10.35 -19.27
CA ASP A 152 15.39 -10.04 -20.29
C ASP A 152 16.81 -9.88 -19.73
N GLY A 153 17.03 -10.22 -18.45
CA GLY A 153 18.35 -10.19 -17.79
C GLY A 153 18.83 -8.79 -17.41
N GLN A 154 17.93 -7.81 -17.39
CA GLN A 154 18.24 -6.46 -16.94
C GLN A 154 18.12 -6.35 -15.42
N ASP A 155 18.78 -5.33 -14.87
CA ASP A 155 18.65 -5.02 -13.46
C ASP A 155 17.22 -4.59 -13.12
N ILE A 156 16.65 -5.10 -12.03
CA ILE A 156 15.30 -4.75 -11.57
C ILE A 156 15.12 -3.26 -11.32
N HIS A 157 16.20 -2.52 -11.07
CA HIS A 157 16.16 -1.07 -10.96
C HIS A 157 15.75 -0.37 -12.27
N LEU A 158 15.76 -1.06 -13.42
CA LEU A 158 15.34 -0.53 -14.72
C LEU A 158 13.83 -0.68 -15.01
N LEU A 159 13.12 -1.51 -14.25
CA LEU A 159 11.66 -1.65 -14.37
C LEU A 159 10.94 -0.37 -13.94
N ASN A 160 9.81 -0.01 -14.54
CA ASN A 160 9.04 1.14 -14.05
C ASN A 160 8.32 0.83 -12.72
N ASN A 161 7.74 1.85 -12.07
CA ASN A 161 7.12 1.68 -10.75
C ASN A 161 5.90 0.77 -10.79
N LEU A 162 5.09 0.84 -11.85
CA LEU A 162 3.91 -0.03 -12.02
C LEU A 162 4.32 -1.49 -12.21
N GLU A 163 5.37 -1.76 -12.98
CA GLU A 163 5.96 -3.09 -13.18
C GLU A 163 6.44 -3.67 -11.84
N LEU A 164 7.22 -2.90 -11.07
CA LEU A 164 7.68 -3.35 -9.75
C LEU A 164 6.51 -3.65 -8.80
N LEU A 165 5.51 -2.77 -8.71
CA LEU A 165 4.34 -3.02 -7.87
C LEU A 165 3.57 -4.26 -8.32
N THR A 166 3.49 -4.48 -9.63
CA THR A 166 2.86 -5.66 -10.21
C THR A 166 3.58 -6.93 -9.79
N GLU A 167 4.90 -6.98 -9.93
CA GLU A 167 5.72 -8.13 -9.52
C GLU A 167 5.61 -8.38 -8.01
N PHE A 168 5.62 -7.31 -7.21
CA PHE A 168 5.39 -7.41 -5.78
C PHE A 168 4.03 -8.04 -5.43
N LEU A 169 2.94 -7.55 -6.04
CA LEU A 169 1.59 -8.09 -5.80
C LEU A 169 1.46 -9.55 -6.26
N GLN A 170 2.04 -9.91 -7.40
CA GLN A 170 2.07 -11.30 -7.87
C GLN A 170 2.86 -12.21 -6.92
N LEU A 171 3.97 -11.71 -6.36
CA LEU A 171 4.75 -12.46 -5.39
C LEU A 171 3.96 -12.69 -4.09
N ILE A 172 3.19 -11.70 -3.64
CA ILE A 172 2.26 -11.85 -2.50
C ILE A 172 1.20 -12.92 -2.80
N GLU A 173 0.53 -12.81 -3.96
CA GLU A 173 -0.50 -13.75 -4.41
C GLU A 173 0.05 -15.19 -4.43
N LYS A 174 1.21 -15.39 -5.06
CA LYS A 174 1.86 -16.70 -5.14
C LYS A 174 2.22 -17.27 -3.77
N ASN A 175 2.70 -16.46 -2.83
CA ASN A 175 2.99 -16.93 -1.48
C ASN A 175 1.72 -17.34 -0.72
N LEU A 176 0.63 -16.59 -0.88
CA LEU A 176 -0.64 -16.91 -0.22
C LEU A 176 -1.24 -18.23 -0.69
N LEU A 177 -0.94 -18.68 -1.91
CA LEU A 177 -1.35 -20.01 -2.39
C LEU A 177 -0.68 -21.14 -1.59
N TYR A 178 0.57 -20.96 -1.14
CA TYR A 178 1.26 -21.94 -0.30
C TYR A 178 0.92 -21.77 1.18
N GLN A 179 0.85 -20.53 1.65
CA GLN A 179 0.65 -20.19 3.06
C GLN A 179 -0.46 -19.14 3.20
N PRO A 180 -1.73 -19.58 3.25
CA PRO A 180 -2.86 -18.69 3.47
C PRO A 180 -2.71 -17.96 4.81
N GLY A 181 -2.97 -16.66 4.80
CA GLY A 181 -2.90 -15.83 5.99
C GLY A 181 -3.42 -14.43 5.72
N LYS A 182 -3.63 -13.68 6.80
CA LYS A 182 -4.13 -12.30 6.73
C LYS A 182 -2.98 -11.35 6.44
N ILE A 183 -3.07 -10.59 5.36
CA ILE A 183 -2.04 -9.61 4.96
C ILE A 183 -2.61 -8.19 5.01
N LEU A 184 -1.80 -7.26 5.51
CA LEU A 184 -2.06 -5.83 5.42
C LEU A 184 -0.99 -5.17 4.55
N LEU A 185 -1.40 -4.62 3.41
CA LEU A 185 -0.54 -3.84 2.53
C LEU A 185 -0.78 -2.34 2.77
N ILE A 186 0.28 -1.60 3.03
CA ILE A 186 0.23 -0.16 3.26
C ILE A 186 1.09 0.53 2.19
N PHE A 187 0.46 1.36 1.37
CA PHE A 187 1.12 2.17 0.36
C PHE A 187 1.04 3.63 0.75
N LYS A 188 2.16 4.21 1.20
CA LYS A 188 2.23 5.63 1.57
C LYS A 188 2.46 6.47 0.33
N ASN A 189 1.55 7.40 0.07
CA ASN A 189 1.67 8.43 -0.96
C ASN A 189 1.91 7.82 -2.35
N ILE A 190 1.09 6.80 -2.67
CA ILE A 190 1.22 5.98 -3.88
C ILE A 190 1.04 6.79 -5.16
N ASP A 191 0.32 7.90 -5.07
CA ASP A 191 0.13 8.92 -6.10
C ASP A 191 1.40 9.70 -6.46
N HIS A 192 2.47 9.58 -5.66
CA HIS A 192 3.80 10.07 -6.03
C HIS A 192 4.64 9.04 -6.77
N LEU A 193 4.23 7.77 -6.77
CA LEU A 193 4.93 6.68 -7.45
C LEU A 193 4.34 6.36 -8.83
N LEU A 194 3.04 6.63 -9.01
CA LEU A 194 2.30 6.25 -10.20
C LEU A 194 1.61 7.46 -10.82
N GLU A 195 1.64 7.54 -12.14
CA GLU A 195 0.74 8.44 -12.85
C GLU A 195 -0.71 7.97 -12.73
N TRP A 196 -1.68 8.86 -12.95
CA TRP A 196 -3.11 8.53 -12.81
C TRP A 196 -3.53 7.27 -13.57
N GLN A 197 -3.09 7.10 -14.83
CA GLN A 197 -3.42 5.92 -15.63
C GLN A 197 -2.83 4.63 -15.03
N GLU A 198 -1.60 4.70 -14.53
CA GLU A 198 -0.94 3.59 -13.86
C GLU A 198 -1.59 3.26 -12.52
N TYR A 199 -2.01 4.29 -11.76
CA TYR A 199 -2.74 4.12 -10.52
C TYR A 199 -4.06 3.39 -10.72
N GLN A 200 -4.81 3.72 -11.78
CA GLN A 200 -6.04 2.99 -12.11
C GLN A 200 -5.77 1.49 -12.37
N LEU A 201 -4.73 1.18 -13.15
CA LEU A 201 -4.31 -0.22 -13.40
C LEU A 201 -3.85 -0.92 -12.12
N PHE A 202 -3.18 -0.19 -11.21
CA PHE A 202 -2.81 -0.70 -9.90
C PHE A 202 -4.03 -1.01 -9.04
N VAL A 203 -5.02 -0.11 -8.97
CA VAL A 203 -6.26 -0.33 -8.20
C VAL A 203 -7.02 -1.54 -8.75
N ASP A 204 -7.07 -1.76 -10.06
CA ASP A 204 -7.70 -2.95 -10.65
C ASP A 204 -7.03 -4.26 -10.18
N LYS A 205 -5.70 -4.25 -10.02
CA LYS A 205 -4.95 -5.39 -9.47
C LYS A 205 -5.21 -5.59 -7.98
N VAL A 206 -5.28 -4.49 -7.23
CA VAL A 206 -5.62 -4.49 -5.79
C VAL A 206 -7.02 -5.06 -5.57
N GLU A 207 -7.99 -4.67 -6.41
CA GLU A 207 -9.34 -5.23 -6.37
C GLU A 207 -9.31 -6.74 -6.58
N LYS A 208 -8.65 -7.20 -7.66
CA LYS A 208 -8.58 -8.61 -8.00
C LYS A 208 -7.98 -9.45 -6.86
N ILE A 209 -6.87 -8.99 -6.25
CA ILE A 209 -6.21 -9.75 -5.18
C ILE A 209 -7.02 -9.72 -3.88
N SER A 210 -7.65 -8.58 -3.55
CA SER A 210 -8.48 -8.44 -2.33
C SER A 210 -9.78 -9.26 -2.39
N ASN A 211 -10.32 -9.51 -3.59
CA ASN A 211 -11.48 -10.37 -3.78
C ASN A 211 -11.12 -11.87 -3.70
N GLY A 212 -9.87 -12.23 -3.98
CA GLY A 212 -9.41 -13.63 -3.97
C GLY A 212 -8.82 -14.11 -2.65
N PHE A 213 -8.31 -13.21 -1.82
CA PHE A 213 -7.53 -13.52 -0.62
C PHE A 213 -7.88 -12.60 0.55
N ASP A 214 -7.54 -13.00 1.78
CA ASP A 214 -7.72 -12.18 2.99
C ASP A 214 -6.62 -11.11 3.09
N ILE A 215 -6.68 -10.14 2.17
CA ILE A 215 -5.76 -9.00 2.08
C ILE A 215 -6.55 -7.71 2.30
N SER A 216 -6.08 -6.90 3.24
CA SER A 216 -6.51 -5.51 3.40
C SER A 216 -5.45 -4.58 2.83
N ILE A 217 -5.85 -3.59 2.06
CA ILE A 217 -4.96 -2.60 1.45
C ILE A 217 -5.32 -1.20 1.93
N ILE A 218 -4.32 -0.44 2.37
CA ILE A 218 -4.46 0.97 2.74
C ILE A 218 -3.51 1.80 1.86
N CYS A 219 -4.06 2.73 1.09
CA CYS A 219 -3.32 3.70 0.31
C CYS A 219 -3.46 5.09 0.93
N THR A 220 -2.37 5.81 1.18
CA THR A 220 -2.45 7.25 1.42
C THR A 220 -2.26 8.03 0.13
N LEU A 221 -3.04 9.09 -0.02
CA LEU A 221 -3.06 9.97 -1.18
C LEU A 221 -2.85 11.42 -0.71
N SER A 222 -1.95 12.15 -1.36
CA SER A 222 -1.60 13.54 -1.08
C SER A 222 -1.94 14.50 -2.22
N ILE A 223 -2.15 14.02 -3.43
CA ILE A 223 -2.42 14.79 -4.64
C ILE A 223 -3.94 14.80 -4.91
N GLU A 224 -4.50 15.98 -5.12
CA GLU A 224 -5.92 16.13 -5.48
C GLU A 224 -6.23 15.41 -6.80
N GLY A 225 -7.41 14.77 -6.88
CA GLY A 225 -7.84 14.05 -8.08
C GLY A 225 -7.41 12.58 -8.18
N TYR A 226 -6.50 12.11 -7.31
CA TYR A 226 -6.03 10.71 -7.31
C TYR A 226 -6.93 9.73 -6.54
N VAL A 227 -7.98 10.20 -5.86
CA VAL A 227 -8.90 9.29 -5.16
C VAL A 227 -9.72 8.51 -6.18
N ASP A 228 -9.70 7.19 -6.09
CA ASP A 228 -10.59 6.33 -6.87
C ASP A 228 -11.99 6.39 -6.27
N ILE A 229 -12.95 6.80 -7.08
CA ILE A 229 -14.34 7.11 -6.70
C ILE A 229 -15.34 6.11 -7.28
N ARG A 230 -14.87 4.96 -7.77
CA ARG A 230 -15.76 3.89 -8.21
C ARG A 230 -16.65 3.45 -7.05
N LYS A 231 -17.89 3.11 -7.37
CA LYS A 231 -18.92 2.74 -6.39
C LYS A 231 -18.43 1.70 -5.38
N GLN A 232 -17.73 0.64 -5.83
CA GLN A 232 -17.28 -0.43 -4.93
C GLN A 232 -16.21 -0.02 -3.91
N PHE A 233 -15.51 1.12 -4.12
CA PHE A 233 -14.45 1.60 -3.22
C PHE A 233 -14.86 2.83 -2.43
N PHE A 234 -16.06 3.35 -2.68
CA PHE A 234 -16.45 4.67 -2.21
C PHE A 234 -16.51 4.74 -0.68
N GLU A 235 -17.01 3.70 -0.02
CA GLU A 235 -17.05 3.60 1.45
C GLU A 235 -15.67 3.44 2.10
N GLY A 236 -14.66 3.02 1.32
CA GLY A 236 -13.27 2.91 1.77
C GLY A 236 -12.51 4.23 1.73
N ILE A 237 -13.16 5.34 1.36
CA ILE A 237 -12.54 6.66 1.31
C ILE A 237 -12.66 7.32 2.69
N HIS A 238 -11.52 7.55 3.33
CA HIS A 238 -11.43 8.34 4.56
C HIS A 238 -10.72 9.65 4.28
N ILE A 239 -11.34 10.73 4.72
CA ILE A 239 -10.89 12.11 4.51
C ILE A 239 -10.39 12.64 5.85
N ILE A 240 -9.10 12.93 5.90
CA ILE A 240 -8.39 13.30 7.12
C ILE A 240 -8.06 14.78 7.07
N ASN A 241 -8.91 15.60 7.70
CA ASN A 241 -8.76 17.05 7.82
C ASN A 241 -8.89 17.49 9.29
N ASP A 242 -9.59 18.60 9.55
CA ASP A 242 -9.95 19.03 10.91
C ASP A 242 -10.90 17.99 11.52
N VAL A 243 -11.85 17.52 10.71
CA VAL A 243 -12.68 16.33 10.98
C VAL A 243 -12.13 15.12 10.22
N VAL A 244 -12.20 13.95 10.87
CA VAL A 244 -11.99 12.66 10.21
C VAL A 244 -13.34 12.13 9.77
N TYR A 245 -13.51 11.94 8.47
CA TYR A 245 -14.78 11.52 7.89
C TYR A 245 -14.59 10.33 6.96
N GLN A 246 -15.49 9.37 7.04
CA GLN A 246 -15.58 8.26 6.10
C GLN A 246 -16.77 8.49 5.18
N MET A 247 -16.56 8.30 3.88
CA MET A 247 -17.65 8.41 2.92
C MET A 247 -18.68 7.28 3.15
N PRO A 248 -19.99 7.57 3.14
CA PRO A 248 -21.02 6.54 3.10
C PRO A 248 -21.16 6.01 1.67
N GLU A 249 -22.05 5.04 1.45
CA GLU A 249 -22.40 4.56 0.11
C GLU A 249 -22.67 5.70 -0.90
N LEU A 250 -22.21 5.53 -2.13
CA LEU A 250 -22.30 6.54 -3.19
C LEU A 250 -23.77 6.94 -3.47
N GLU A 251 -24.68 5.98 -3.40
CA GLU A 251 -26.12 6.18 -3.52
C GLU A 251 -26.64 7.18 -2.49
N ARG A 252 -26.23 7.03 -1.23
CA ARG A 252 -26.66 7.90 -0.14
C ARG A 252 -26.14 9.32 -0.31
N VAL A 253 -24.90 9.47 -0.80
CA VAL A 253 -24.36 10.80 -1.14
C VAL A 253 -25.14 11.42 -2.29
N LYS A 254 -25.47 10.64 -3.32
CA LYS A 254 -26.26 11.10 -4.45
C LYS A 254 -27.66 11.57 -4.02
N GLU A 255 -28.35 10.80 -3.19
CA GLU A 255 -29.66 11.16 -2.63
C GLU A 255 -29.58 12.46 -1.83
N PHE A 256 -28.61 12.55 -0.91
CA PHE A 256 -28.38 13.77 -0.13
C PHE A 256 -28.16 15.00 -1.02
N VAL A 257 -27.30 14.86 -2.04
CA VAL A 257 -27.02 15.93 -2.99
C VAL A 257 -28.29 16.28 -3.79
N GLN A 258 -29.04 15.30 -4.30
CA GLN A 258 -30.25 15.53 -5.07
C GLN A 258 -31.30 16.34 -4.31
N ASP A 259 -31.43 16.10 -3.00
CA ASP A 259 -32.43 16.74 -2.14
C ASP A 259 -32.05 18.17 -1.70
N HIS A 260 -30.74 18.46 -1.59
CA HIS A 260 -30.25 19.73 -1.05
C HIS A 260 -29.62 20.65 -2.12
N TYR A 261 -29.50 20.19 -3.37
CA TYR A 261 -28.90 21.00 -4.42
C TYR A 261 -29.83 22.14 -4.89
N PRO A 262 -29.38 23.41 -4.91
CA PRO A 262 -30.27 24.57 -5.12
C PRO A 262 -31.00 24.64 -6.47
N SER A 263 -30.51 23.96 -7.52
CA SER A 263 -30.97 24.20 -8.89
C SER A 263 -32.03 23.22 -9.40
N GLY A 264 -32.57 22.32 -8.56
CA GLY A 264 -33.56 21.31 -8.98
C GLY A 264 -33.10 20.37 -10.11
N ARG A 265 -31.79 20.38 -10.41
CA ARG A 265 -31.19 19.58 -11.47
C ARG A 265 -31.18 18.11 -11.03
N ILE A 266 -31.49 17.22 -11.97
CA ILE A 266 -31.31 15.78 -11.75
C ILE A 266 -29.80 15.49 -11.76
N VAL A 267 -29.29 14.97 -10.65
CA VAL A 267 -27.88 14.65 -10.46
C VAL A 267 -27.66 13.17 -10.76
N SER A 268 -26.85 12.89 -11.77
CA SER A 268 -26.46 11.51 -12.08
C SER A 268 -25.33 11.03 -11.17
N GLU A 269 -25.13 9.71 -11.08
CA GLU A 269 -24.00 9.14 -10.32
C GLU A 269 -22.65 9.64 -10.87
N LYS A 270 -22.53 9.76 -12.21
CA LYS A 270 -21.33 10.31 -12.86
C LYS A 270 -21.07 11.76 -12.49
N ASP A 271 -22.13 12.55 -12.28
CA ASP A 271 -21.98 13.93 -11.82
C ASP A 271 -21.39 13.94 -10.40
N VAL A 272 -21.97 13.18 -9.46
CA VAL A 272 -21.46 13.06 -8.08
C VAL A 272 -20.00 12.62 -8.08
N GLN A 273 -19.68 11.58 -8.86
CA GLN A 273 -18.33 11.10 -9.05
C GLN A 273 -17.38 12.22 -9.51
N ASN A 274 -17.72 12.94 -10.57
CA ASN A 274 -16.90 14.03 -11.08
C ASN A 274 -16.68 15.17 -10.07
N PHE A 275 -17.71 15.50 -9.27
CA PHE A 275 -17.55 16.49 -8.20
C PHE A 275 -16.63 15.97 -7.09
N CYS A 276 -16.88 14.75 -6.60
CA CYS A 276 -16.09 14.08 -5.58
C CYS A 276 -14.60 14.05 -5.95
N LYS A 277 -14.25 13.70 -7.19
CA LYS A 277 -12.87 13.72 -7.72
C LYS A 277 -12.13 15.04 -7.43
N LYS A 278 -12.82 16.17 -7.53
CA LYS A 278 -12.22 17.52 -7.40
C LYS A 278 -12.18 18.03 -5.96
N ILE A 279 -13.11 17.58 -5.12
CA ILE A 279 -13.32 18.15 -3.79
C ILE A 279 -12.91 17.22 -2.64
N MET A 280 -12.61 15.94 -2.93
CA MET A 280 -12.45 14.91 -1.87
C MET A 280 -11.48 15.33 -0.78
N HIS A 281 -10.27 15.79 -1.15
CA HIS A 281 -9.26 16.21 -0.18
C HIS A 281 -9.68 17.41 0.68
N LYS A 282 -10.70 18.18 0.29
CA LYS A 282 -11.12 19.42 0.96
C LYS A 282 -12.30 19.23 1.92
N ILE A 283 -13.00 18.10 1.84
CA ILE A 283 -14.15 17.82 2.72
C ILE A 283 -13.66 17.75 4.17
N GLY A 284 -14.36 18.39 5.10
CA GLY A 284 -13.96 18.37 6.52
C GLY A 284 -12.88 19.38 6.92
N CYS A 285 -12.54 20.34 6.05
CA CYS A 285 -11.58 21.42 6.31
C CYS A 285 -12.29 22.75 6.61
N ASP A 286 -11.98 23.38 7.75
CA ASP A 286 -12.60 24.63 8.21
C ASP A 286 -12.03 25.88 7.54
N ARG A 287 -10.82 25.78 6.94
CA ARG A 287 -10.00 26.92 6.52
C ARG A 287 -9.89 27.11 5.00
N TYR A 288 -10.84 26.62 4.21
CA TYR A 288 -10.77 26.78 2.75
C TYR A 288 -11.51 28.04 2.26
N LYS A 289 -10.86 28.82 1.39
CA LYS A 289 -11.50 29.94 0.68
C LYS A 289 -12.28 29.37 -0.51
N LEU A 290 -13.59 29.60 -0.56
CA LEU A 290 -14.46 29.16 -1.66
C LEU A 290 -14.19 30.02 -2.90
N ILE A 291 -13.60 29.47 -3.97
CA ILE A 291 -13.29 30.23 -5.21
C ILE A 291 -14.18 29.93 -6.46
N THR A 292 -14.91 28.80 -6.63
CA THR A 292 -15.68 28.49 -7.87
C THR A 292 -17.05 27.78 -7.67
N ARG A 293 -17.82 27.52 -8.76
CA ARG A 293 -19.11 26.76 -8.77
C ARG A 293 -19.05 25.37 -8.13
N GLU A 294 -17.89 24.72 -8.15
CA GLU A 294 -17.66 23.39 -7.56
C GLU A 294 -17.78 23.40 -6.04
N ASN A 295 -17.77 24.58 -5.44
CA ASN A 295 -17.92 24.81 -4.01
C ASN A 295 -19.33 24.59 -3.47
N VAL A 296 -20.37 24.54 -4.31
CA VAL A 296 -21.72 24.29 -3.82
C VAL A 296 -21.78 22.89 -3.21
N TYR A 297 -21.21 21.89 -3.88
CA TYR A 297 -21.15 20.52 -3.36
C TYR A 297 -20.27 20.40 -2.12
N LEU A 298 -19.09 21.04 -2.14
CA LEU A 298 -18.19 21.05 -0.98
C LEU A 298 -18.84 21.73 0.23
N LYS A 299 -19.54 22.84 0.02
CA LYS A 299 -20.30 23.53 1.07
C LYS A 299 -21.41 22.66 1.63
N LEU A 300 -22.23 22.05 0.78
CA LEU A 300 -23.29 21.13 1.22
C LEU A 300 -22.76 19.98 2.07
N LEU A 301 -21.63 19.39 1.68
CA LEU A 301 -21.00 18.30 2.45
C LEU A 301 -20.36 18.80 3.75
N ASN A 302 -19.71 19.96 3.76
CA ASN A 302 -19.15 20.49 5.02
C ASN A 302 -20.24 20.97 5.98
N ASP A 303 -21.34 21.53 5.47
CA ASP A 303 -22.50 21.94 6.27
C ASP A 303 -23.16 20.72 6.94
N SER A 304 -23.21 19.56 6.26
CA SER A 304 -23.70 18.31 6.87
C SER A 304 -22.79 17.77 7.98
N LEU A 305 -21.51 18.15 7.96
CA LEU A 305 -20.53 17.90 9.01
C LEU A 305 -20.51 18.98 10.11
N VAL A 306 -21.47 19.91 10.08
CA VAL A 306 -21.62 21.03 11.05
C VAL A 306 -20.40 21.96 11.04
N LEU A 307 -19.64 22.01 9.94
CA LEU A 307 -18.50 22.91 9.78
C LEU A 307 -18.96 24.25 9.22
N ARG A 308 -18.77 25.34 9.97
CA ARG A 308 -19.12 26.69 9.51
C ARG A 308 -17.99 27.23 8.64
N GLN A 309 -18.13 27.08 7.33
CA GLN A 309 -17.21 27.70 6.37
C GLN A 309 -17.26 29.23 6.53
N LYS A 310 -16.08 29.88 6.61
CA LYS A 310 -15.99 31.33 6.56
C LYS A 310 -16.24 31.79 5.12
N GLU A 311 -17.15 32.74 4.94
CA GLU A 311 -17.34 33.42 3.65
C GLU A 311 -16.00 34.00 3.18
N SER A 312 -15.69 33.84 1.90
CA SER A 312 -14.55 34.54 1.30
C SER A 312 -14.78 36.04 1.43
N GLU A 313 -13.73 36.78 1.78
CA GLU A 313 -13.70 38.23 1.58
C GLU A 313 -14.11 38.53 0.14
N ASN A 314 -15.05 39.47 -0.03
CA ASN A 314 -15.68 39.87 -1.28
C ASN A 314 -14.69 39.85 -2.46
N LEU A 315 -14.79 38.84 -3.32
CA LEU A 315 -14.18 38.88 -4.65
C LEU A 315 -14.84 40.04 -5.40
N ASP A 316 -14.04 40.93 -5.98
CA ASP A 316 -14.58 42.05 -6.75
C ASP A 316 -15.22 41.51 -8.05
N LYS A 317 -16.20 42.22 -8.61
CA LYS A 317 -17.00 41.74 -9.75
C LYS A 317 -16.14 41.26 -10.93
N MET A 318 -15.01 41.92 -11.19
CA MET A 318 -14.06 41.52 -12.23
C MET A 318 -13.43 40.15 -11.97
N GLU A 319 -13.16 39.79 -10.72
CA GLU A 319 -12.58 38.50 -10.35
C GLU A 319 -13.62 37.37 -10.50
N LEU A 320 -14.88 37.67 -10.16
CA LEU A 320 -16.00 36.75 -10.38
C LEU A 320 -16.26 36.49 -11.88
N ASP A 321 -16.24 37.54 -12.70
CA ASP A 321 -16.46 37.41 -14.15
C ASP A 321 -15.31 36.62 -14.81
N PHE A 322 -14.05 36.84 -14.39
CA PHE A 322 -12.89 36.08 -14.90
C PHE A 322 -12.90 34.59 -14.53
N ILE A 323 -13.46 34.22 -13.38
CA ILE A 323 -13.55 32.82 -12.92
C ILE A 323 -14.70 32.05 -13.60
N MET A 324 -15.69 32.77 -14.14
CA MET A 324 -16.93 32.21 -14.69
C MET A 324 -16.94 32.09 -16.21
N ASP A 325 -15.95 32.66 -16.90
CA ASP A 325 -15.63 32.47 -18.33
C ASP A 325 -14.81 31.18 -18.58
#